data_AF-A0A7Y4MD26-F1
#
_entry.id   AF-A0A7Y4MD26-F1
#
_cell.length_a   1.000
_cell.length_b   1.000
_cell.length_c   1.000
_cell.angle_alpha   90.00
_cell.angle_beta   90.00
_cell.angle_gamma   90.00
#
_symmetry.space_group_name_H-M   'P 1'
#
loop_
_entity.id
_entity.type
_entity.pdbx_description
1 polymer ?
#
loop_
_entity_poly.entity_id
_entity_poly.type
_entity_poly.pdbx_seq_one_letter_code
_entity_poly.pdbx_strand_id
1 'polypeptide(L)'
;MDQTNSVTLRFLAAPTDLGHSGSVDAGTVLEWVDKAAYAAAVGWAKSYCVTAYVGNIHFSDPVNVGDMVEVEATIVYTGRSSLHIQTVVSSGDVKGSGPTMRSRCLVIFVAVGEDGKPVPVPTYEPSTPEEISRRDAAIARIAVREEIVEAMRGQVYTDEGTAEKVVLRFLAAPTDVNWGGKVHGGTVMDWIDEAAYVCSARYCGQDTVAVFSGGVRFYRPLLIGDVVEVEARLVYTGNKGMHIAVHVRSGRPTEDEMHLTTYCLTVMVARDETGTAVAVPGWIPRSEEDRRLEAHARELLEIRGRAPGNRLPNHLIS
;
A
#
# COMPACT_ATOMS: atom_id res chain seq x y z
N MET A 1 -22.68 24.13 9.51
CA MET A 1 -21.21 24.25 9.55
C MET A 1 -20.71 23.49 8.36
N ASP A 2 -19.97 24.14 7.48
CA ASP A 2 -19.45 23.51 6.26
C ASP A 2 -18.39 22.48 6.67
N GLN A 3 -18.69 21.20 6.53
CA GLN A 3 -17.78 20.14 6.95
C GLN A 3 -16.72 19.99 5.84
N THR A 4 -15.49 20.41 6.13
CA THR A 4 -14.39 20.27 5.16
C THR A 4 -14.18 18.80 4.82
N ASN A 5 -14.23 18.46 3.54
CA ASN A 5 -14.04 17.09 3.04
C ASN A 5 -12.56 16.76 2.77
N SER A 6 -11.63 17.68 3.04
CA SER A 6 -10.21 17.49 2.79
C SER A 6 -9.32 17.90 3.96
N VAL A 7 -8.15 17.27 4.02
CA VAL A 7 -7.05 17.59 4.95
C VAL A 7 -5.75 17.61 4.15
N THR A 8 -4.90 18.60 4.38
CA THR A 8 -3.56 18.67 3.79
C THR A 8 -2.51 18.63 4.90
N LEU A 9 -1.63 17.64 4.85
CA LEU A 9 -0.40 17.62 5.64
C LEU A 9 0.72 18.25 4.81
N ARG A 10 1.50 19.15 5.43
CA ARG A 10 2.65 19.78 4.80
C ARG A 10 3.84 19.76 5.76
N PHE A 11 4.95 19.21 5.31
CA PHE A 11 6.16 19.03 6.12
C PHE A 11 7.39 18.90 5.23
N LEU A 12 8.58 18.98 5.83
CA LEU A 12 9.84 18.68 5.13
C LEU A 12 10.15 17.19 5.29
N ALA A 13 10.59 16.55 4.20
CA ALA A 13 11.20 15.22 4.29
C ALA A 13 12.49 15.33 5.12
N ALA A 14 12.51 14.67 6.27
CA ALA A 14 13.59 14.75 7.24
C ALA A 14 14.77 13.85 6.83
N PRO A 15 15.99 14.10 7.35
CA PRO A 15 17.13 13.20 7.12
C PRO A 15 16.89 11.77 7.59
N THR A 16 16.02 11.56 8.58
CA THR A 16 15.62 10.24 9.07
C THR A 16 14.67 9.50 8.13
N ASP A 17 14.11 10.19 7.14
CA ASP A 17 13.24 9.60 6.11
C ASP A 17 14.05 9.10 4.90
N LEU A 18 15.39 9.18 4.97
CA LEU A 18 16.27 8.67 3.93
C LEU A 18 16.12 7.15 3.85
N GLY A 19 15.65 6.69 2.71
CA GLY A 19 15.53 5.28 2.39
C GLY A 19 16.82 4.65 1.89
N HIS A 20 16.74 3.36 1.58
CA HIS A 20 17.86 2.54 1.15
C HIS A 20 18.41 2.95 -0.22
N SER A 21 17.54 3.49 -1.08
CA SER A 21 17.84 3.83 -2.48
C SER A 21 18.37 5.26 -2.68
N GLY A 22 18.71 5.98 -1.60
CA GLY A 22 19.18 7.37 -1.65
C GLY A 22 18.06 8.42 -1.82
N SER A 23 16.81 7.97 -1.89
CA SER A 23 15.58 8.78 -1.80
C SER A 23 14.71 8.25 -0.66
N VAL A 24 13.59 8.91 -0.37
CA VAL A 24 12.60 8.39 0.58
C VAL A 24 12.00 7.09 0.03
N ASP A 25 11.93 6.06 0.87
CA ASP A 25 11.37 4.75 0.49
C ASP A 25 9.84 4.81 0.33
N ALA A 26 9.28 3.85 -0.42
CA ALA A 26 7.85 3.83 -0.72
C ALA A 26 7.02 3.58 0.53
N GLY A 27 7.53 2.79 1.47
CA GLY A 27 6.95 2.57 2.80
C GLY A 27 6.68 3.87 3.56
N THR A 28 7.68 4.74 3.66
CA THR A 28 7.55 6.05 4.32
C THR A 28 6.49 6.95 3.63
N VAL A 29 6.47 6.97 2.29
CA VAL A 29 5.45 7.73 1.54
C VAL A 29 4.04 7.19 1.82
N LEU A 30 3.89 5.87 1.88
CA LEU A 30 2.61 5.21 2.22
C LEU A 30 2.18 5.52 3.66
N GLU A 31 3.11 5.63 4.59
CA GLU A 31 2.83 6.05 5.97
C GLU A 31 2.28 7.48 6.03
N TRP A 32 2.86 8.42 5.30
CA TRP A 32 2.35 9.80 5.23
C TRP A 32 0.96 9.87 4.59
N VAL A 33 0.72 9.06 3.56
CA VAL A 33 -0.59 8.89 2.93
C VAL A 33 -1.63 8.40 3.95
N ASP A 34 -1.30 7.37 4.74
CA ASP A 34 -2.20 6.82 5.76
C ASP A 34 -2.51 7.85 6.85
N LYS A 35 -1.51 8.60 7.31
CA LYS A 35 -1.67 9.68 8.30
C LYS A 35 -2.63 10.79 7.82
N ALA A 36 -2.44 11.28 6.59
CA ALA A 36 -3.31 12.32 6.02
C ALA A 36 -4.74 11.79 5.82
N ALA A 37 -4.88 10.58 5.28
CA ALA A 37 -6.17 9.96 5.06
C ALA A 37 -6.89 9.64 6.38
N TYR A 38 -6.18 9.20 7.42
CA TYR A 38 -6.76 8.99 8.76
C TYR A 38 -7.28 10.30 9.34
N ALA A 39 -6.52 11.39 9.24
CA ALA A 39 -6.96 12.70 9.72
C ALA A 39 -8.23 13.18 9.00
N ALA A 40 -8.31 13.01 7.68
CA ALA A 40 -9.53 13.27 6.91
C ALA A 40 -10.69 12.35 7.33
N ALA A 41 -10.42 11.05 7.51
CA ALA A 41 -11.42 10.06 7.88
C ALA A 41 -12.05 10.35 9.23
N VAL A 42 -11.24 10.55 10.28
CA VAL A 42 -11.71 10.85 11.64
C VAL A 42 -12.34 12.24 11.69
N GLY A 43 -11.77 13.21 10.98
CA GLY A 43 -12.34 14.54 10.82
C GLY A 43 -13.75 14.50 10.23
N TRP A 44 -14.00 13.59 9.29
CA TRP A 44 -15.31 13.39 8.68
C TRP A 44 -16.27 12.55 9.55
N ALA A 45 -15.83 11.37 9.99
CA ALA A 45 -16.66 10.40 10.70
C ALA A 45 -16.96 10.79 12.16
N LYS A 46 -16.15 11.67 12.76
CA LYS A 46 -16.18 12.00 14.20
C LYS A 46 -16.09 10.75 15.09
N SER A 47 -15.48 9.70 14.58
CA SER A 47 -15.34 8.38 15.18
C SER A 47 -13.96 7.83 14.89
N TYR A 48 -13.52 6.85 15.67
CA TYR A 48 -12.28 6.14 15.39
C TYR A 48 -12.40 5.38 14.06
N CYS A 49 -11.34 5.44 13.25
CA CYS A 49 -11.31 4.85 11.92
C CYS A 49 -10.12 3.89 11.79
N VAL A 50 -10.29 2.80 11.06
CA VAL A 50 -9.20 1.86 10.74
C VAL A 50 -8.98 1.79 9.24
N THR A 51 -7.72 1.70 8.81
CA THR A 51 -7.36 1.52 7.41
C THR A 51 -7.82 0.13 6.95
N ALA A 52 -8.66 0.07 5.93
CA ALA A 52 -9.15 -1.19 5.37
C ALA A 52 -8.46 -1.54 4.04
N TYR A 53 -8.06 -0.52 3.28
CA TYR A 53 -7.45 -0.70 1.98
C TYR A 53 -6.60 0.52 1.59
N VAL A 54 -5.44 0.27 1.01
CA VAL A 54 -4.63 1.26 0.28
C VAL A 54 -4.29 0.66 -1.07
N GLY A 55 -4.44 1.41 -2.16
CA GLY A 55 -4.00 0.85 -3.43
C GLY A 55 -3.96 1.76 -4.63
N ASN A 56 -3.43 1.16 -5.70
CA ASN A 56 -3.14 1.75 -7.00
C ASN A 56 -2.12 2.90 -6.94
N ILE A 57 -1.20 2.84 -5.98
CA ILE A 57 -0.16 3.85 -5.85
C ILE A 57 0.99 3.54 -6.83
N HIS A 58 1.38 4.54 -7.60
CA HIS A 58 2.51 4.47 -8.51
C HIS A 58 3.56 5.48 -8.03
N PHE A 59 4.80 5.03 -7.94
CA PHE A 59 5.93 5.87 -7.53
C PHE A 59 6.68 6.30 -8.78
N SER A 60 6.18 7.36 -9.41
CA SER A 60 6.68 7.85 -10.71
C SER A 60 8.01 8.59 -10.55
N ASP A 61 8.10 9.44 -9.53
CA ASP A 61 9.25 10.29 -9.24
C ASP A 61 9.61 10.15 -7.76
N PRO A 62 10.90 10.15 -7.40
CA PRO A 62 11.34 10.06 -6.01
C PRO A 62 10.97 11.32 -5.21
N VAL A 63 10.73 11.13 -3.92
CA VAL A 63 10.74 12.22 -2.93
C VAL A 63 12.14 12.25 -2.33
N ASN A 64 12.77 13.43 -2.33
CA ASN A 64 14.13 13.58 -1.79
C ASN A 64 14.08 14.14 -0.37
N VAL A 65 15.06 13.78 0.45
CA VAL A 65 15.29 14.43 1.74
C VAL A 65 15.49 15.94 1.52
N GLY A 66 14.79 16.73 2.33
CA GLY A 66 14.77 18.19 2.22
C GLY A 66 13.68 18.75 1.30
N ASP A 67 12.98 17.91 0.52
CA ASP A 67 11.81 18.35 -0.23
C ASP A 67 10.70 18.85 0.72
N MET A 68 9.98 19.88 0.30
CA MET A 68 8.67 20.20 0.85
C MET A 68 7.67 19.16 0.34
N VAL A 69 7.12 18.35 1.23
CA VAL A 69 6.10 17.34 0.95
C VAL A 69 4.72 17.89 1.28
N GLU A 70 3.77 17.67 0.38
CA GLU A 70 2.34 17.90 0.60
C GLU A 70 1.56 16.62 0.35
N VAL A 71 0.74 16.22 1.32
CA VAL A 71 -0.20 15.11 1.19
C VAL A 71 -1.60 15.65 1.39
N GLU A 72 -2.32 15.83 0.29
CA GLU A 72 -3.74 16.20 0.31
C GLU A 72 -4.58 14.93 0.34
N ALA A 73 -5.49 14.82 1.31
CA ALA A 73 -6.42 13.71 1.47
C ALA A 73 -7.85 14.23 1.42
N THR A 74 -8.64 13.79 0.44
CA THR A 74 -9.98 14.31 0.15
C THR A 74 -11.00 13.17 0.11
N ILE A 75 -12.06 13.28 0.91
CA ILE A 75 -13.21 12.35 0.88
C ILE A 75 -13.88 12.48 -0.49
N VAL A 76 -13.93 11.38 -1.23
CA VAL A 76 -14.55 11.33 -2.58
C VAL A 76 -15.82 10.50 -2.60
N TYR A 77 -16.02 9.61 -1.63
CA TYR A 77 -17.21 8.78 -1.50
C TYR A 77 -17.34 8.23 -0.08
N THR A 78 -18.57 8.07 0.41
CA THR A 78 -18.86 7.40 1.69
C THR A 78 -19.86 6.26 1.45
N GLY A 79 -19.55 5.07 1.97
CA GLY A 79 -20.52 3.98 2.09
C GLY A 79 -21.32 4.10 3.39
N ARG A 80 -21.85 2.98 3.90
CA ARG A 80 -22.52 2.96 5.21
C ARG A 80 -21.55 3.34 6.33
N SER A 81 -20.40 2.68 6.39
CA SER A 81 -19.37 2.85 7.42
C SER A 81 -17.98 3.12 6.84
N SER A 82 -17.85 3.09 5.52
CA SER A 82 -16.58 3.27 4.81
C SER A 82 -16.43 4.71 4.31
N LEU A 83 -15.20 5.21 4.33
CA LEU A 83 -14.81 6.49 3.76
C LEU A 83 -13.75 6.21 2.70
N HIS A 84 -14.03 6.60 1.46
CA HIS A 84 -13.12 6.48 0.33
C HIS A 84 -12.46 7.82 0.12
N ILE A 85 -11.14 7.84 0.20
CA ILE A 85 -10.33 9.04 0.31
C ILE A 85 -9.31 9.00 -0.81
N GLN A 86 -9.36 9.98 -1.70
CA GLN A 86 -8.31 10.16 -2.68
C GLN A 86 -7.18 10.93 -2.01
N THR A 87 -5.96 10.42 -2.11
CA THR A 87 -4.76 11.15 -1.68
C THR A 87 -3.92 11.56 -2.87
N VAL A 88 -3.32 12.74 -2.77
CA VAL A 88 -2.35 13.28 -3.73
C VAL A 88 -1.10 13.65 -2.96
N VAL A 89 0.02 13.02 -3.31
CA VAL A 89 1.34 13.32 -2.76
C VAL A 89 2.08 14.20 -3.76
N SER A 90 2.57 15.34 -3.32
CA SER A 90 3.41 16.24 -4.10
C SER A 90 4.70 16.55 -3.34
N SER A 91 5.82 16.72 -4.05
CA SER A 91 7.10 17.13 -3.45
C SER A 91 7.90 18.08 -4.33
N GLY A 92 8.77 18.90 -3.73
CA GLY A 92 9.75 19.71 -4.46
C GLY A 92 10.62 20.59 -3.56
N ASP A 93 11.64 21.23 -4.14
CA ASP A 93 12.52 22.14 -3.41
C ASP A 93 11.72 23.30 -2.80
N VAL A 94 11.92 23.51 -1.49
CA VAL A 94 11.32 24.59 -0.69
C VAL A 94 11.60 25.98 -1.29
N LYS A 95 12.74 26.15 -1.95
CA LYS A 95 13.17 27.40 -2.60
C LYS A 95 12.60 27.58 -4.00
N GLY A 96 12.04 26.52 -4.58
CA GLY A 96 11.60 26.46 -5.98
C GLY A 96 10.16 26.95 -6.19
N SER A 97 9.60 26.58 -7.34
CA SER A 97 8.26 26.96 -7.80
C SER A 97 7.10 26.21 -7.13
N GLY A 98 7.35 25.51 -6.01
CA GLY A 98 6.36 24.70 -5.30
C GLY A 98 6.40 23.20 -5.68
N PRO A 99 5.68 22.36 -4.91
CA PRO A 99 5.73 20.92 -5.05
C PRO A 99 5.00 20.44 -6.31
N THR A 100 5.51 19.39 -6.95
CA THR A 100 4.88 18.72 -8.10
C THR A 100 4.33 17.37 -7.69
N MET A 101 3.18 16.97 -8.26
CA MET A 101 2.53 15.69 -7.94
C MET A 101 3.46 14.51 -8.25
N ARG A 102 3.70 13.68 -7.22
CA ARG A 102 4.49 12.45 -7.28
C ARG A 102 3.63 11.21 -7.40
N SER A 103 2.53 11.19 -6.65
CA SER A 103 1.63 10.05 -6.63
C SER A 103 0.19 10.43 -6.31
N ARG A 104 -0.73 9.55 -6.71
CA ARG A 104 -2.15 9.60 -6.35
C ARG A 104 -2.61 8.20 -6.02
N CYS A 105 -3.33 8.03 -4.92
CA CYS A 105 -3.89 6.73 -4.57
C CYS A 105 -5.27 6.87 -3.92
N LEU A 106 -5.94 5.73 -3.76
CA LEU A 106 -7.20 5.64 -3.02
C LEU A 106 -6.96 4.88 -1.73
N VAL A 107 -7.33 5.51 -0.62
CA VAL A 107 -7.32 4.92 0.72
C VAL A 107 -8.78 4.74 1.17
N ILE A 108 -9.09 3.60 1.77
CA ILE A 108 -10.42 3.34 2.34
C ILE A 108 -10.26 3.12 3.83
N PHE A 109 -10.94 3.96 4.61
CA PHE A 109 -11.11 3.80 6.04
C PHE A 109 -12.48 3.23 6.37
N VAL A 110 -12.58 2.54 7.49
CA VAL A 110 -13.86 2.13 8.08
C VAL A 110 -13.97 2.73 9.48
N ALA A 111 -15.05 3.46 9.73
CA ALA A 111 -15.36 3.93 11.07
C ALA A 111 -15.82 2.75 11.94
N VAL A 112 -15.26 2.63 13.13
CA VAL A 112 -15.58 1.55 14.07
C VAL A 112 -15.91 2.09 15.46
N GLY A 113 -16.85 1.45 16.13
CA GLY A 113 -17.23 1.75 17.50
C GLY A 113 -16.27 1.14 18.53
N GLU A 114 -16.55 1.35 19.81
CA GLU A 114 -15.77 0.81 20.93
C GLU A 114 -15.74 -0.74 20.94
N ASP A 115 -16.79 -1.38 20.44
CA ASP A 115 -16.89 -2.84 20.29
C ASP A 115 -16.13 -3.38 19.05
N GLY A 116 -15.43 -2.50 18.32
CA GLY A 116 -14.71 -2.81 17.10
C GLY A 116 -15.59 -3.04 15.88
N LYS A 117 -16.92 -2.87 15.99
CA LYS A 117 -17.83 -3.07 14.85
C LYS A 117 -17.99 -1.81 14.00
N PRO A 118 -18.26 -1.95 12.69
CA PRO A 118 -18.46 -0.80 11.81
C PRO A 118 -19.67 0.06 12.21
N VAL A 119 -19.46 1.37 12.34
CA VAL A 119 -20.50 2.35 12.67
C VAL A 119 -20.82 3.26 11.47
N PRO A 120 -22.06 3.78 11.36
CA PRO A 120 -22.42 4.67 10.26
C PRO A 120 -21.57 5.95 10.22
N VAL A 121 -21.29 6.46 9.01
CA VAL A 121 -20.59 7.74 8.80
C VAL A 121 -21.52 8.77 8.14
N PRO A 122 -21.26 10.09 8.30
CA PRO A 122 -21.98 11.10 7.55
C PRO A 122 -21.83 10.89 6.03
N THR A 123 -22.91 11.05 5.27
CA THR A 123 -22.90 10.90 3.81
C THR A 123 -22.17 12.07 3.16
N TYR A 124 -21.24 11.78 2.25
CA TYR A 124 -20.63 12.76 1.36
C TYR A 124 -21.50 12.96 0.11
N GLU A 125 -21.92 14.20 -0.12
CA GLU A 125 -22.67 14.61 -1.30
C GLU A 125 -21.82 15.57 -2.15
N PRO A 126 -21.33 15.14 -3.34
CA PRO A 126 -20.56 16.02 -4.21
C PRO A 126 -21.45 17.10 -4.82
N SER A 127 -20.95 18.33 -4.89
CA SER A 127 -21.68 19.50 -5.37
C SER A 127 -21.21 20.01 -6.74
N THR A 128 -19.93 19.78 -7.06
CA THR A 128 -19.31 20.23 -8.32
C THR A 128 -19.13 19.10 -9.33
N PRO A 129 -19.05 19.39 -10.65
CA PRO A 129 -18.76 18.38 -11.66
C PRO A 129 -17.47 17.59 -11.40
N GLU A 130 -16.45 18.24 -10.84
CA GLU A 130 -15.18 17.59 -10.49
C GLU A 130 -15.36 16.60 -9.33
N GLU A 131 -16.07 17.00 -8.27
CA GLU A 131 -16.39 16.13 -7.14
C GLU A 131 -17.24 14.92 -7.56
N ILE A 132 -18.22 15.13 -8.45
CA ILE A 132 -19.05 14.06 -9.02
C ILE A 132 -18.17 13.09 -9.80
N SER A 133 -17.26 13.60 -10.66
CA SER A 133 -16.34 12.76 -11.43
C SER A 133 -15.41 11.93 -10.51
N ARG A 134 -14.87 12.54 -9.45
CA ARG A 134 -14.03 11.83 -8.45
C ARG A 134 -14.82 10.74 -7.72
N ARG A 135 -16.06 11.02 -7.31
CA ARG A 135 -16.96 10.04 -6.69
C ARG A 135 -17.22 8.86 -7.63
N ASP A 136 -17.63 9.14 -8.86
CA ASP A 136 -17.99 8.10 -9.83
C ASP A 136 -16.77 7.24 -10.17
N ALA A 137 -15.58 7.84 -10.26
CA ALA A 137 -14.32 7.13 -10.41
C ALA A 137 -13.99 6.22 -9.21
N ALA A 138 -14.31 6.64 -7.98
CA ALA A 138 -14.10 5.83 -6.78
C ALA A 138 -15.08 4.63 -6.71
N ILE A 139 -16.35 4.86 -7.09
CA ILE A 139 -17.41 3.85 -7.15
C ILE A 139 -17.12 2.82 -8.24
N ALA A 140 -16.71 3.25 -9.44
CA ALA A 140 -16.47 2.34 -10.57
C ALA A 140 -15.33 1.33 -10.31
N ARG A 141 -14.48 1.59 -9.30
CA ARG A 141 -13.43 0.66 -8.86
C ARG A 141 -13.87 -0.30 -7.75
N ILE A 142 -15.08 -0.18 -7.20
CA ILE A 142 -15.59 -1.08 -6.13
C ILE A 142 -15.64 -2.52 -6.65
N ALA A 143 -16.30 -2.76 -7.79
CA ALA A 143 -16.47 -4.09 -8.35
C ALA A 143 -15.12 -4.79 -8.61
N VAL A 144 -14.16 -4.08 -9.19
CA VAL A 144 -12.82 -4.62 -9.44
C VAL A 144 -12.09 -4.94 -8.14
N ARG A 145 -12.22 -4.10 -7.11
CA ARG A 145 -11.65 -4.41 -5.79
C ARG A 145 -12.29 -5.65 -5.18
N GLU A 146 -13.61 -5.81 -5.28
CA GLU A 146 -14.32 -6.99 -4.77
C GLU A 146 -13.90 -8.28 -5.50
N GLU A 147 -13.64 -8.20 -6.81
CA GLU A 147 -13.12 -9.32 -7.59
C GLU A 147 -11.69 -9.71 -7.19
N ILE A 148 -10.78 -8.74 -7.00
CA ILE A 148 -9.43 -8.98 -6.45
C ILE A 148 -9.54 -9.64 -5.08
N VAL A 149 -10.44 -9.15 -4.25
CA VAL A 149 -10.70 -9.67 -2.90
C VAL A 149 -11.11 -11.13 -2.93
N GLU A 150 -11.99 -11.50 -3.84
CA GLU A 150 -12.45 -12.88 -3.94
C GLU A 150 -11.37 -13.80 -4.50
N ALA A 151 -10.63 -13.35 -5.52
CA ALA A 151 -9.47 -14.07 -6.04
C ALA A 151 -8.43 -14.34 -4.94
N MET A 152 -8.15 -13.36 -4.09
CA MET A 152 -7.19 -13.51 -2.99
C MET A 152 -7.68 -14.49 -1.90
N ARG A 153 -8.99 -14.54 -1.62
CA ARG A 153 -9.54 -15.46 -0.60
C ARG A 153 -9.39 -16.93 -0.97
N GLY A 154 -9.41 -17.25 -2.27
CA GLY A 154 -9.26 -18.61 -2.77
C GLY A 154 -7.83 -19.14 -2.75
N GLN A 155 -6.84 -18.28 -2.50
CA GLN A 155 -5.44 -18.63 -2.64
C GLN A 155 -4.78 -18.97 -1.30
N VAL A 156 -4.30 -20.21 -1.18
CA VAL A 156 -3.43 -20.64 -0.07
C VAL A 156 -1.99 -20.31 -0.42
N TYR A 157 -1.11 -20.04 0.54
CA TYR A 157 0.33 -19.96 0.32
C TYR A 157 1.01 -20.96 1.24
N THR A 158 1.86 -21.80 0.68
CA THR A 158 2.59 -22.82 1.43
C THR A 158 4.08 -22.50 1.46
N ASP A 159 4.81 -23.20 2.33
CA ASP A 159 6.27 -23.10 2.36
C ASP A 159 6.96 -23.77 1.16
N GLU A 160 6.23 -24.54 0.36
CA GLU A 160 6.77 -25.23 -0.81
C GLU A 160 7.24 -24.25 -1.90
N GLY A 161 8.04 -24.75 -2.82
CA GLY A 161 8.48 -24.05 -4.04
C GLY A 161 9.90 -23.50 -3.98
N THR A 162 10.29 -22.82 -5.06
CA THR A 162 11.70 -22.50 -5.35
C THR A 162 11.98 -21.03 -5.58
N ALA A 163 10.94 -20.19 -5.55
CA ALA A 163 11.09 -18.74 -5.60
C ALA A 163 11.93 -18.18 -4.45
N GLU A 164 12.59 -17.05 -4.67
CA GLU A 164 13.19 -16.29 -3.57
C GLU A 164 12.09 -15.91 -2.57
N LYS A 165 12.36 -16.19 -1.29
CA LYS A 165 11.45 -15.97 -0.18
C LYS A 165 12.23 -15.39 0.99
N VAL A 166 11.70 -14.33 1.58
CA VAL A 166 12.24 -13.66 2.76
C VAL A 166 11.15 -13.60 3.82
N VAL A 167 11.53 -13.85 5.07
CA VAL A 167 10.62 -13.73 6.21
C VAL A 167 11.29 -12.84 7.25
N LEU A 168 10.71 -11.67 7.48
CA LEU A 168 11.07 -10.81 8.60
C LEU A 168 10.19 -11.18 9.80
N ARG A 169 10.79 -11.32 10.99
CA ARG A 169 10.07 -11.59 12.24
C ARG A 169 10.55 -10.66 13.33
N PHE A 170 9.62 -9.97 13.97
CA PHE A 170 9.90 -9.01 15.03
C PHE A 170 8.67 -8.84 15.93
N LEU A 171 8.85 -8.14 17.05
CA LEU A 171 7.74 -7.80 17.95
C LEU A 171 7.17 -6.44 17.53
N ALA A 172 5.84 -6.30 17.47
CA ALA A 172 5.20 -4.99 17.26
C ALA A 172 5.49 -4.06 18.44
N ALA A 173 6.26 -3.00 18.21
CA ALA A 173 6.73 -2.13 19.28
C ALA A 173 5.67 -1.08 19.67
N PRO A 174 5.69 -0.55 20.90
CA PRO A 174 4.77 0.50 21.34
C PRO A 174 4.87 1.81 20.53
N THR A 175 5.98 2.05 19.83
CA THR A 175 6.18 3.21 18.95
C THR A 175 5.43 3.11 17.62
N ASP A 176 4.96 1.91 17.25
CA ASP A 176 4.40 1.60 15.93
C ASP A 176 2.87 1.79 15.87
N VAL A 177 2.31 2.58 16.79
CA VAL A 177 0.92 2.48 17.23
C VAL A 177 0.18 3.80 17.11
N ASN A 178 -1.14 3.73 16.90
CA ASN A 178 -2.06 4.82 17.14
C ASN A 178 -2.64 4.84 18.58
N TRP A 179 -3.43 5.86 18.90
CA TRP A 179 -4.04 6.06 20.24
C TRP A 179 -4.96 4.92 20.73
N GLY A 180 -5.29 3.94 19.89
CA GLY A 180 -6.17 2.81 20.21
C GLY A 180 -5.45 1.48 20.51
N GLY A 181 -4.12 1.47 20.65
CA GLY A 181 -3.35 0.26 20.95
C GLY A 181 -3.21 -0.72 19.77
N LYS A 182 -3.50 -0.26 18.55
CA LYS A 182 -3.37 -1.01 17.30
C LYS A 182 -2.24 -0.44 16.45
N VAL A 183 -1.53 -1.30 15.73
CA VAL A 183 -0.49 -0.85 14.79
C VAL A 183 -1.13 -0.04 13.66
N HIS A 184 -0.49 1.06 13.28
CA HIS A 184 -0.97 1.94 12.21
C HIS A 184 -0.84 1.26 10.83
N GLY A 185 -1.79 1.51 9.92
CA GLY A 185 -1.75 0.93 8.58
C GLY A 185 -0.48 1.34 7.83
N GLY A 186 -0.05 2.59 8.02
CA GLY A 186 1.23 3.13 7.55
C GLY A 186 2.43 2.28 7.94
N THR A 187 2.55 1.89 9.21
CA THR A 187 3.69 1.10 9.71
C THR A 187 3.73 -0.30 9.10
N VAL A 188 2.56 -0.94 8.93
CA VAL A 188 2.50 -2.24 8.24
C VAL A 188 2.93 -2.12 6.77
N MET A 189 2.61 -1.00 6.10
CA MET A 189 3.05 -0.76 4.71
C MET A 189 4.56 -0.55 4.61
N ASP A 190 5.17 0.06 5.62
CA ASP A 190 6.62 0.21 5.72
C ASP A 190 7.32 -1.16 5.82
N TRP A 191 6.84 -2.03 6.72
CA TRP A 191 7.36 -3.40 6.84
C TRP A 191 7.16 -4.23 5.55
N ILE A 192 6.05 -4.02 4.83
CA ILE A 192 5.80 -4.66 3.54
C ILE A 192 6.85 -4.22 2.51
N ASP A 193 7.18 -2.93 2.46
CA ASP A 193 8.18 -2.39 1.54
C ASP A 193 9.58 -2.91 1.86
N GLU A 194 9.96 -2.94 3.14
CA GLU A 194 11.23 -3.48 3.60
C GLU A 194 11.39 -4.96 3.24
N ALA A 195 10.38 -5.80 3.53
CA ALA A 195 10.43 -7.21 3.17
C ALA A 195 10.49 -7.41 1.64
N ALA A 196 9.75 -6.60 0.88
CA ALA A 196 9.78 -6.64 -0.58
C ALA A 196 11.16 -6.27 -1.12
N TYR A 197 11.78 -5.21 -0.59
CA TYR A 197 13.15 -4.78 -0.90
C TYR A 197 14.16 -5.89 -0.67
N VAL A 198 14.18 -6.49 0.51
CA VAL A 198 15.13 -7.56 0.84
C VAL A 198 14.94 -8.75 -0.10
N CYS A 199 13.69 -9.11 -0.41
CA CYS A 199 13.39 -10.20 -1.35
C CYS A 199 13.87 -9.89 -2.77
N SER A 200 13.57 -8.71 -3.31
CA SER A 200 13.95 -8.34 -4.67
C SER A 200 15.46 -8.14 -4.83
N ALA A 201 16.10 -7.47 -3.88
CA ALA A 201 17.54 -7.23 -3.90
C ALA A 201 18.34 -8.55 -3.83
N ARG A 202 17.91 -9.50 -2.99
CA ARG A 202 18.51 -10.84 -2.93
C ARG A 202 18.36 -11.61 -4.24
N TYR A 203 17.20 -11.51 -4.89
CA TYR A 203 16.94 -12.20 -6.14
C TYR A 203 17.77 -11.65 -7.32
N CYS A 204 17.81 -10.33 -7.51
CA CYS A 204 18.51 -9.73 -8.65
C CYS A 204 19.98 -9.38 -8.39
N GLY A 205 20.42 -9.35 -7.13
CA GLY A 205 21.78 -8.98 -6.74
C GLY A 205 22.10 -7.49 -6.93
N GLN A 206 21.08 -6.63 -7.02
CA GLN A 206 21.20 -5.19 -7.25
C GLN A 206 20.31 -4.41 -6.28
N ASP A 207 20.53 -3.11 -6.18
CA ASP A 207 19.63 -2.22 -5.45
C ASP A 207 18.28 -2.11 -6.18
N THR A 208 17.20 -2.08 -5.41
CA THR A 208 15.83 -2.13 -5.94
C THR A 208 14.94 -1.10 -5.29
N VAL A 209 13.91 -0.66 -6.01
CA VAL A 209 12.89 0.26 -5.51
C VAL A 209 11.50 -0.26 -5.84
N ALA A 210 10.52 0.05 -4.99
CA ALA A 210 9.12 -0.14 -5.33
C ALA A 210 8.67 0.92 -6.35
N VAL A 211 8.12 0.47 -7.48
CA VAL A 211 7.46 1.37 -8.47
C VAL A 211 5.95 1.34 -8.34
N PHE A 212 5.43 0.33 -7.66
CA PHE A 212 4.01 0.14 -7.46
C PHE A 212 3.75 -0.69 -6.21
N SER A 213 2.77 -0.26 -5.42
CA SER A 213 2.18 -1.06 -4.34
C SER A 213 0.67 -1.18 -4.55
N GLY A 214 0.21 -2.42 -4.71
CA GLY A 214 -1.14 -2.72 -5.16
C GLY A 214 -1.96 -3.50 -4.15
N GLY A 215 -3.08 -2.90 -3.75
CA GLY A 215 -4.15 -3.61 -3.06
C GLY A 215 -3.77 -4.09 -1.67
N VAL A 216 -3.02 -3.27 -0.92
CA VAL A 216 -2.74 -3.51 0.50
C VAL A 216 -4.08 -3.58 1.22
N ARG A 217 -4.41 -4.77 1.72
CA ARG A 217 -5.70 -5.00 2.38
C ARG A 217 -5.50 -5.49 3.79
N PHE A 218 -6.16 -4.81 4.73
CA PHE A 218 -6.13 -5.12 6.14
C PHE A 218 -7.36 -5.96 6.50
N TYR A 219 -7.16 -7.24 6.78
CA TYR A 219 -8.22 -8.20 7.11
C TYR A 219 -8.60 -8.18 8.58
N ARG A 220 -7.63 -7.93 9.46
CA ARG A 220 -7.80 -7.85 10.91
C ARG A 220 -6.77 -6.89 11.49
N PRO A 221 -7.05 -6.28 12.66
CA PRO A 221 -6.08 -5.43 13.33
C PRO A 221 -4.87 -6.23 13.82
N LEU A 222 -3.71 -5.58 13.84
CA LEU A 222 -2.48 -6.09 14.43
C LEU A 222 -2.29 -5.40 15.80
N LEU A 223 -1.92 -6.17 16.83
CA LEU A 223 -1.86 -5.68 18.22
C LEU A 223 -0.41 -5.48 18.69
N ILE A 224 -0.24 -4.57 19.65
CA ILE A 224 1.06 -4.36 20.31
C ILE A 224 1.50 -5.63 21.01
N GLY A 225 2.80 -5.93 20.92
CA GLY A 225 3.37 -7.09 21.55
C GLY A 225 3.02 -8.40 20.85
N ASP A 226 2.26 -8.37 19.75
CA ASP A 226 2.20 -9.51 18.84
C ASP A 226 3.59 -9.71 18.21
N VAL A 227 3.95 -10.98 17.99
CA VAL A 227 4.96 -11.32 16.99
C VAL A 227 4.36 -11.02 15.63
N VAL A 228 5.11 -10.28 14.82
CA VAL A 228 4.79 -9.97 13.43
C VAL A 228 5.69 -10.79 12.54
N GLU A 229 5.10 -11.38 11.51
CA GLU A 229 5.81 -12.06 10.43
C GLU A 229 5.44 -11.38 9.11
N VAL A 230 6.46 -10.90 8.39
CA VAL A 230 6.29 -10.37 7.03
C VAL A 230 7.02 -11.28 6.06
N GLU A 231 6.25 -12.10 5.37
CA GLU A 231 6.74 -13.03 4.35
C GLU A 231 6.61 -12.36 2.97
N ALA A 232 7.74 -12.09 2.32
CA ALA A 232 7.83 -11.62 0.95
C ALA A 232 8.32 -12.74 0.04
N ARG A 233 7.66 -12.95 -1.10
CA ARG A 233 7.98 -14.00 -2.05
C ARG A 233 7.89 -13.52 -3.49
N LEU A 234 8.91 -13.80 -4.28
CA LEU A 234 8.86 -13.56 -5.73
C LEU A 234 7.79 -14.46 -6.36
N VAL A 235 6.87 -13.88 -7.13
CA VAL A 235 5.79 -14.64 -7.78
C VAL A 235 5.74 -14.45 -9.29
N TYR A 236 6.40 -13.42 -9.84
CA TYR A 236 6.48 -13.22 -11.28
C TYR A 236 7.60 -12.21 -11.62
N THR A 237 8.23 -12.35 -12.79
CA THR A 237 9.17 -11.37 -13.35
C THR A 237 8.78 -10.98 -14.78
N GLY A 238 8.67 -9.69 -15.05
CA GLY A 238 8.73 -9.13 -16.41
C GLY A 238 10.19 -8.86 -16.83
N ASN A 239 10.44 -8.06 -17.87
CA ASN A 239 11.81 -7.71 -18.27
C ASN A 239 12.52 -6.85 -17.21
N LYS A 240 11.81 -5.90 -16.61
CA LYS A 240 12.37 -4.99 -15.59
C LYS A 240 11.70 -5.08 -14.21
N GLY A 241 10.49 -5.65 -14.16
CA GLY A 241 9.68 -5.70 -12.94
C GLY A 241 9.74 -7.05 -12.25
N MET A 242 9.87 -7.03 -10.93
CA MET A 242 9.75 -8.20 -10.05
C MET A 242 8.50 -8.04 -9.20
N HIS A 243 7.56 -8.96 -9.35
CA HIS A 243 6.32 -8.97 -8.59
C HIS A 243 6.52 -9.78 -7.32
N ILE A 244 6.38 -9.12 -6.18
CA ILE A 244 6.58 -9.69 -4.86
C ILE A 244 5.23 -9.75 -4.15
N ALA A 245 4.78 -10.97 -3.84
CA ALA A 245 3.63 -11.18 -2.97
C ALA A 245 4.10 -11.06 -1.52
N VAL A 246 3.39 -10.28 -0.71
CA VAL A 246 3.73 -10.07 0.70
C VAL A 246 2.55 -10.43 1.58
N HIS A 247 2.78 -11.33 2.53
CA HIS A 247 1.84 -11.66 3.61
C HIS A 247 2.37 -11.13 4.93
N VAL A 248 1.51 -10.41 5.64
CA VAL A 248 1.75 -10.04 7.03
C VAL A 248 0.88 -10.94 7.89
N ARG A 249 1.49 -11.63 8.85
CA ARG A 249 0.80 -12.41 9.87
C ARG A 249 1.16 -11.86 11.24
N SER A 250 0.24 -11.97 12.20
CA SER A 250 0.53 -11.68 13.60
C SER A 250 -0.12 -12.67 14.55
N GLY A 251 0.50 -12.84 15.71
CA GLY A 251 0.03 -13.72 16.77
C GLY A 251 0.71 -13.36 18.08
N ARG A 252 0.16 -13.82 19.20
CA ARG A 252 0.76 -13.54 20.51
C ARG A 252 2.08 -14.33 20.65
N PRO A 253 3.12 -13.76 21.30
CA PRO A 253 4.40 -14.46 21.49
C PRO A 253 4.30 -15.77 22.30
N THR A 254 3.20 -15.94 23.04
CA THR A 254 2.92 -17.10 23.88
C THR A 254 2.10 -18.18 23.15
N GLU A 255 1.70 -17.93 21.91
CA GLU A 255 0.83 -18.80 21.12
C GLU A 255 1.57 -19.14 19.80
N ASP A 256 1.41 -20.36 19.30
CA ASP A 256 2.03 -20.76 18.02
C ASP A 256 1.19 -20.33 16.81
N GLU A 257 -0.07 -19.93 17.03
CA GLU A 257 -1.00 -19.58 15.96
C GLU A 257 -0.73 -18.16 15.44
N MET A 258 -0.39 -18.07 14.15
CA MET A 258 -0.21 -16.82 13.43
C MET A 258 -1.37 -16.60 12.47
N HIS A 259 -1.91 -15.38 12.47
CA HIS A 259 -3.07 -15.04 11.69
C HIS A 259 -2.73 -14.06 10.57
N LEU A 260 -3.23 -14.32 9.36
CA LEU A 260 -3.10 -13.36 8.26
C LEU A 260 -3.79 -12.03 8.59
N THR A 261 -3.01 -10.95 8.60
CA THR A 261 -3.46 -9.58 8.85
C THR A 261 -3.54 -8.77 7.56
N THR A 262 -2.52 -8.88 6.72
CA THR A 262 -2.43 -8.06 5.50
C THR A 262 -1.86 -8.88 4.35
N TYR A 263 -2.37 -8.60 3.15
CA TYR A 263 -1.78 -9.07 1.90
C TYR A 263 -1.54 -7.90 0.95
N CYS A 264 -0.45 -7.96 0.19
CA CYS A 264 -0.11 -7.01 -0.85
C CYS A 264 0.60 -7.71 -2.02
N LEU A 265 0.47 -7.14 -3.22
CA LEU A 265 1.37 -7.41 -4.34
C LEU A 265 2.12 -6.12 -4.69
N THR A 266 3.43 -6.14 -4.46
CA THR A 266 4.34 -5.02 -4.74
C THR A 266 5.13 -5.32 -6.01
N VAL A 267 5.46 -4.29 -6.79
CA VAL A 267 6.35 -4.42 -7.96
C VAL A 267 7.62 -3.64 -7.71
N MET A 268 8.74 -4.36 -7.73
CA MET A 268 10.09 -3.86 -7.52
C MET A 268 10.81 -3.78 -8.87
N VAL A 269 11.68 -2.79 -9.04
CA VAL A 269 12.59 -2.71 -10.20
C VAL A 269 14.02 -2.52 -9.71
N ALA A 270 14.98 -3.11 -10.42
CA ALA A 270 16.39 -2.83 -10.19
C ALA A 270 16.77 -1.49 -10.83
N ARG A 271 17.70 -0.76 -10.21
CA ARG A 271 18.22 0.52 -10.72
C ARG A 271 19.72 0.44 -11.02
N ASP A 272 20.15 1.19 -12.03
CA ASP A 272 21.58 1.50 -12.22
C ASP A 272 22.04 2.69 -11.36
N GLU A 273 23.32 3.04 -11.46
CA GLU A 273 23.92 4.18 -10.74
C GLU A 273 23.28 5.54 -11.07
N THR A 274 22.54 5.65 -12.19
CA THR A 274 21.82 6.86 -12.59
C THR A 274 20.39 6.90 -12.06
N GLY A 275 19.94 5.85 -11.36
CA GLY A 275 18.57 5.69 -10.89
C GLY A 275 17.60 5.16 -11.96
N THR A 276 18.10 4.75 -13.13
CA THR A 276 17.27 4.26 -14.24
C THR A 276 16.94 2.79 -14.05
N ALA A 277 15.68 2.40 -14.33
CA ALA A 277 15.25 1.01 -14.23
C ALA A 277 15.95 0.11 -15.28
N VAL A 278 16.59 -0.97 -14.83
CA VAL A 278 17.31 -1.93 -15.68
C VAL A 278 16.60 -3.28 -15.78
N ALA A 279 17.06 -4.13 -16.71
CA ALA A 279 16.53 -5.48 -16.86
C ALA A 279 16.92 -6.35 -15.66
N VAL A 280 16.04 -7.27 -15.27
CA VAL A 280 16.23 -8.18 -14.14
C VAL A 280 16.35 -9.62 -14.63
N PRO A 281 16.96 -10.53 -13.84
CA PRO A 281 16.96 -11.95 -14.18
C PRO A 281 15.53 -12.50 -14.30
N GLY A 282 15.24 -13.19 -15.40
CA GLY A 282 13.95 -13.86 -15.58
C GLY A 282 13.80 -15.06 -14.64
N TRP A 283 12.73 -15.09 -13.86
CA TRP A 283 12.38 -16.21 -12.99
C TRP A 283 11.52 -17.22 -13.75
N ILE A 284 11.83 -18.51 -13.59
CA ILE A 284 11.09 -19.60 -14.20
C ILE A 284 10.52 -20.48 -13.08
N PRO A 285 9.18 -20.62 -12.96
CA PRO A 285 8.56 -21.43 -11.91
C PRO A 285 8.87 -22.91 -12.12
N ARG A 286 9.41 -23.57 -11.07
CA ARG A 286 9.84 -24.98 -11.16
C ARG A 286 8.85 -25.93 -10.49
N SER A 287 8.30 -25.53 -9.35
CA SER A 287 7.35 -26.34 -8.58
C SER A 287 5.89 -26.08 -9.00
N GLU A 288 4.98 -26.93 -8.52
CA GLU A 288 3.54 -26.69 -8.65
C GLU A 288 3.13 -25.41 -7.92
N GLU A 289 3.65 -25.19 -6.71
CA GLU A 289 3.42 -23.97 -5.95
C GLU A 289 3.84 -22.72 -6.72
N ASP A 290 5.04 -22.71 -7.29
CA ASP A 290 5.54 -21.57 -8.05
C ASP A 290 4.64 -21.22 -9.24
N ARG A 291 4.18 -22.23 -10.00
CA ARG A 291 3.27 -22.03 -11.15
C ARG A 291 1.91 -21.51 -10.72
N ARG A 292 1.38 -22.03 -9.60
CA ARG A 292 0.09 -21.62 -9.04
C ARG A 292 0.14 -20.18 -8.56
N LEU A 293 1.21 -19.78 -7.88
CA LEU A 293 1.40 -18.40 -7.42
C LEU A 293 1.66 -17.43 -8.57
N GLU A 294 2.39 -17.84 -9.62
CA GLU A 294 2.56 -17.03 -10.83
C GLU A 294 1.21 -16.81 -11.55
N ALA A 295 0.45 -17.88 -11.77
CA ALA A 295 -0.86 -17.80 -12.41
C ALA A 295 -1.80 -16.87 -11.63
N HIS A 296 -1.82 -16.98 -10.30
CA HIS A 296 -2.60 -16.10 -9.45
C HIS A 296 -2.13 -14.64 -9.51
N ALA A 297 -0.82 -14.38 -9.48
CA ALA A 297 -0.29 -13.03 -9.63
C ALA A 297 -0.72 -12.40 -10.97
N ARG A 298 -0.69 -13.16 -12.06
CA ARG A 298 -1.16 -12.72 -13.39
C ARG A 298 -2.67 -12.45 -13.41
N GLU A 299 -3.48 -13.33 -12.83
CA GLU A 299 -4.93 -13.14 -12.68
C GLU A 299 -5.23 -11.82 -11.94
N LEU A 300 -4.57 -11.56 -10.80
CA LEU A 300 -4.76 -10.32 -10.04
C LEU A 300 -4.42 -9.08 -10.87
N LEU A 301 -3.41 -9.17 -11.74
CA LEU A 301 -3.00 -8.09 -12.62
C LEU A 301 -3.99 -7.87 -13.77
N GLU A 302 -4.55 -8.93 -14.34
CA GLU A 302 -5.63 -8.86 -15.34
C GLU A 302 -6.90 -8.25 -14.77
N ILE A 303 -7.32 -8.67 -13.56
CA ILE A 303 -8.45 -8.06 -12.85
C ILE A 303 -8.20 -6.54 -12.67
N ARG A 304 -7.00 -6.14 -12.19
CA ARG A 304 -6.64 -4.72 -12.04
C ARG A 304 -6.63 -3.95 -13.36
N GLY A 305 -6.20 -4.60 -14.45
CA GLY A 305 -6.19 -4.01 -15.79
C GLY A 305 -7.58 -3.63 -16.30
N ARG A 306 -8.64 -4.27 -15.79
CA ARG A 306 -10.04 -3.92 -16.08
C ARG A 306 -10.55 -2.69 -15.31
N ALA A 307 -9.81 -2.18 -14.32
CA ALA A 307 -10.23 -1.00 -13.58
C ALA A 307 -10.27 0.24 -14.49
N PRO A 308 -11.33 1.07 -14.41
CA PRO A 308 -11.43 2.29 -15.21
C PRO A 308 -10.22 3.21 -15.01
N GLY A 309 -9.63 3.65 -16.11
CA GLY A 309 -8.46 4.53 -16.12
C GLY A 309 -7.13 3.85 -15.79
N ASN A 310 -7.11 2.55 -15.49
CA ASN A 310 -5.87 1.79 -15.47
C ASN A 310 -5.49 1.38 -16.90
N ARG A 311 -4.21 1.51 -17.23
CA ARG A 311 -3.60 0.70 -18.29
C ARG A 311 -3.00 -0.53 -17.60
N LEU A 312 -2.96 -1.67 -18.28
CA LEU A 312 -2.07 -2.75 -17.84
C LEU A 312 -0.68 -2.12 -17.63
N PRO A 313 -0.08 -2.26 -16.44
CA PRO A 313 1.21 -1.64 -16.21
C PRO A 313 2.22 -2.10 -17.27
N ASN A 314 3.02 -1.17 -17.80
CA ASN A 314 4.01 -1.49 -18.84
C ASN A 314 4.95 -2.65 -18.44
N HIS A 315 5.15 -2.88 -17.13
CA HIS A 315 5.95 -3.98 -16.59
C HIS A 315 5.37 -5.39 -16.82
N LEU A 316 4.15 -5.52 -17.35
CA LEU A 316 3.55 -6.79 -17.80
C LEU A 316 3.75 -7.07 -19.30
N ILE A 317 4.05 -6.04 -20.09
CA ILE A 317 4.03 -6.10 -21.56
C ILE A 317 5.45 -6.10 -22.14
N SER A 318 6.46 -5.73 -21.35
CA SER A 318 7.88 -5.75 -21.74
C SER A 318 8.68 -6.68 -20.86
#